data_AF-A0A2H6G5H2-F1
#
_entry.id   AF-A0A2H6G5H2-F1
#
_cell.length_a   1.000
_cell.length_b   1.000
_cell.length_c   1.000
_cell.angle_alpha   90.00
_cell.angle_beta   90.00
_cell.angle_gamma   90.00
#
_symmetry.space_group_name_H-M   'P 1'
#
loop_
_entity.id
_entity.type
_entity.pdbx_description
1 polymer ?
#
loop_
_entity_poly.entity_id
_entity_poly.type
_entity_poly.pdbx_seq_one_letter_code
_entity_poly.pdbx_strand_id
1 'polypeptide(L)'
;MSECSLGHVVIIGVGLIGGSLARVLKAHDAVSQITGVARSQETLDLALQLGVIDKAESDPVQAMKDADLVVLATPVSTIGPILSAIADVIPAHCVVTDAGSVKGSVATAAREALGDKIDCFVPGHPIAGTENSGVAASYADLFVDHRVILTPLPENAETDIQLVQTMWEVCGARVVRMSLEDHDAMLGATSHLPHLLAYALVDFLSQQDRHEEIFTNTAGGFKAFTRIVASSPVMWRDICLANRHELIPLLKSMEQQLAGYRELLKNADGEQLQQAFQRAKKARDKLPDVTKVGNDE
;
A
#
# COMPACT_ATOMS: atom_id res chain seq x y z
N MET A 1 29.54 18.05 -1.25
CA MET A 1 29.02 16.79 -0.70
C MET A 1 27.84 17.20 0.16
N SER A 2 26.61 17.02 -0.31
CA SER A 2 25.46 17.19 0.59
C SER A 2 25.62 16.15 1.69
N GLU A 3 25.52 16.57 2.95
CA GLU A 3 25.44 15.65 4.08
C GLU A 3 24.26 14.68 3.84
N CYS A 4 24.48 13.36 3.98
CA CYS A 4 23.37 12.41 3.93
C CYS A 4 22.35 12.78 5.00
N SER A 5 21.07 12.90 4.64
CA SER A 5 19.99 13.22 5.59
C SER A 5 19.70 12.09 6.57
N LEU A 6 20.04 10.84 6.22
CA LEU A 6 19.83 9.64 7.04
C LEU A 6 21.14 8.86 7.17
N GLY A 7 21.48 8.40 8.38
CA GLY A 7 22.65 7.56 8.61
C GLY A 7 22.40 6.12 8.16
N HIS A 8 21.69 5.36 9.00
CA HIS A 8 21.39 3.94 8.80
C HIS A 8 19.88 3.69 8.73
N VAL A 9 19.43 3.23 7.56
CA VAL A 9 18.03 2.81 7.34
C VAL A 9 17.95 1.28 7.32
N VAL A 10 16.99 0.73 8.06
CA VAL A 10 16.64 -0.69 8.00
C VAL A 10 15.34 -0.87 7.25
N ILE A 11 15.34 -1.69 6.20
CA ILE A 11 14.14 -1.98 5.40
C ILE A 11 13.75 -3.43 5.63
N ILE A 12 12.68 -3.64 6.40
CA ILE A 12 12.11 -4.97 6.64
C ILE A 12 11.09 -5.24 5.53
N GLY A 13 11.44 -6.13 4.62
CA GLY A 13 10.68 -6.39 3.39
C GLY A 13 11.30 -5.75 2.16
N VAL A 14 12.34 -6.38 1.60
CA VAL A 14 13.02 -5.92 0.37
C VAL A 14 12.27 -6.38 -0.89
N GLY A 15 10.99 -6.02 -1.00
CA GLY A 15 10.13 -6.32 -2.15
C GLY A 15 10.10 -5.20 -3.19
N LEU A 16 8.96 -5.05 -3.88
CA LEU A 16 8.72 -3.93 -4.80
C LEU A 16 8.85 -2.59 -4.06
N ILE A 17 8.09 -2.40 -2.97
CA ILE A 17 8.05 -1.13 -2.24
C ILE A 17 9.38 -0.85 -1.53
N GLY A 18 9.81 -1.74 -0.64
CA GLY A 18 11.06 -1.56 0.11
C GLY A 18 12.30 -1.48 -0.78
N GLY A 19 12.37 -2.29 -1.84
CA GLY A 19 13.47 -2.21 -2.81
C GLY A 19 13.47 -0.93 -3.62
N SER A 20 12.29 -0.42 -4.00
CA SER A 20 12.20 0.84 -4.75
C SER A 20 12.62 2.01 -3.87
N LEU A 21 12.17 2.03 -2.61
CA LEU A 21 12.56 3.04 -1.62
C LEU A 21 14.09 3.06 -1.46
N ALA A 22 14.70 1.88 -1.26
CA ALA A 22 16.13 1.75 -1.13
C ALA A 22 16.90 2.31 -2.34
N ARG A 23 16.42 2.02 -3.56
CA ARG A 23 17.01 2.55 -4.80
C ARG A 23 16.98 4.06 -4.85
N VAL A 24 15.85 4.70 -4.51
CA VAL A 24 15.76 6.17 -4.57
C VAL A 24 16.65 6.83 -3.53
N LEU A 25 16.61 6.34 -2.29
CA LEU A 25 17.42 6.90 -1.22
C LEU A 25 18.92 6.83 -1.56
N LYS A 26 19.38 5.73 -2.16
CA LYS A 26 20.77 5.61 -2.65
C LYS A 26 21.04 6.50 -3.86
N ALA A 27 20.12 6.60 -4.81
CA ALA A 27 20.31 7.42 -6.01
C ALA A 27 20.43 8.93 -5.68
N HIS A 28 19.84 9.37 -4.57
CA HIS A 28 19.88 10.76 -4.10
C HIS A 28 20.94 11.02 -3.01
N ASP A 29 21.81 10.05 -2.71
CA ASP A 29 22.77 10.13 -1.59
C ASP A 29 22.09 10.51 -0.25
N ALA A 30 20.82 10.13 -0.09
CA ALA A 30 19.99 10.52 1.07
C ALA A 30 20.21 9.62 2.30
N VAL A 31 20.93 8.51 2.12
CA VAL A 31 21.23 7.52 3.15
C VAL A 31 22.68 7.05 3.05
N SER A 32 23.34 6.85 4.20
CA SER A 32 24.72 6.34 4.24
C SER A 32 24.80 4.81 4.14
N GLN A 33 23.85 4.10 4.76
CA GLN A 33 23.79 2.64 4.76
C GLN A 33 22.35 2.12 4.80
N ILE A 34 22.04 1.11 4.00
CA ILE A 34 20.78 0.36 4.05
C ILE A 34 21.05 -1.09 4.48
N THR A 35 20.40 -1.53 5.56
CA THR A 35 20.27 -2.95 5.89
C THR A 35 18.91 -3.47 5.42
N GLY A 36 18.91 -4.43 4.51
CA GLY A 36 17.71 -5.14 4.08
C GLY A 36 17.43 -6.36 4.93
N VAL A 37 16.18 -6.53 5.34
CA VAL A 37 15.71 -7.73 6.05
C VAL A 37 14.67 -8.45 5.22
N ALA A 38 14.88 -9.74 4.99
CA ALA A 38 13.93 -10.61 4.31
C ALA A 38 14.06 -12.06 4.81
N ARG A 39 12.96 -12.82 4.72
CA ARG A 39 12.94 -14.23 5.13
C ARG A 39 13.71 -15.16 4.18
N SER A 40 13.80 -14.78 2.91
CA SER A 40 14.44 -15.60 1.87
C SER A 40 15.87 -15.12 1.67
N GLN A 41 16.83 -16.05 1.83
CA GLN A 41 18.23 -15.78 1.50
C GLN A 41 18.39 -15.40 0.02
N GLU A 42 17.61 -16.01 -0.87
CA GLU A 42 17.61 -15.67 -2.30
C GLU A 42 17.23 -14.21 -2.55
N THR A 43 16.23 -13.69 -1.82
CA THR A 43 15.85 -12.26 -1.92
C THR A 43 16.98 -11.35 -1.44
N LEU A 44 17.64 -11.72 -0.34
CA LEU A 44 18.75 -10.95 0.22
C LEU A 44 19.96 -10.92 -0.72
N ASP A 45 20.37 -12.09 -1.23
CA ASP A 45 21.50 -12.22 -2.15
C ASP A 45 21.25 -11.43 -3.43
N LEU A 46 20.03 -11.52 -3.98
CA LEU A 46 19.64 -10.75 -5.16
C LEU A 46 19.62 -9.23 -4.88
N ALA A 47 19.12 -8.80 -3.72
CA ALA A 47 19.12 -7.39 -3.34
C ALA A 47 20.54 -6.82 -3.21
N LEU A 48 21.48 -7.58 -2.63
CA LEU A 48 22.90 -7.23 -2.57
C LEU A 48 23.50 -7.18 -3.98
N GLN A 49 23.27 -8.20 -4.80
CA GLN A 49 23.79 -8.27 -6.17
C GLN A 49 23.31 -7.08 -7.03
N LEU A 50 22.06 -6.66 -6.86
CA LEU A 50 21.47 -5.52 -7.56
C LEU A 50 21.86 -4.16 -6.95
N GLY A 51 22.65 -4.14 -5.87
CA GLY A 51 23.06 -2.93 -5.16
C GLY A 51 21.93 -2.19 -4.44
N VAL A 52 20.79 -2.85 -4.24
CA VAL A 52 19.59 -2.27 -3.59
C VAL A 52 19.82 -2.03 -2.11
N ILE A 53 20.56 -2.92 -1.45
CA ILE A 53 20.92 -2.85 -0.03
C ILE A 53 22.44 -2.99 0.13
N ASP A 54 22.98 -2.51 1.24
CA ASP A 54 24.42 -2.59 1.54
C ASP A 54 24.76 -3.77 2.47
N LYS A 55 23.82 -4.11 3.35
CA LYS A 55 23.88 -5.28 4.23
C LYS A 55 22.58 -6.06 4.18
N ALA A 56 22.68 -7.36 4.41
CA ALA A 56 21.56 -8.27 4.47
C ALA A 56 21.50 -8.92 5.85
N GLU A 57 20.32 -8.97 6.45
CA GLU A 57 20.06 -9.68 7.70
C GLU A 57 18.80 -10.54 7.56
N SER A 58 18.84 -11.77 8.06
CA SER A 58 17.66 -12.64 8.10
C SER A 58 16.82 -12.42 9.37
N ASP A 59 17.44 -11.93 10.43
CA ASP A 59 16.82 -11.65 11.72
C ASP A 59 16.62 -10.13 11.89
N PRO A 60 15.37 -9.64 11.99
CA PRO A 60 15.11 -8.21 12.18
C PRO A 60 15.75 -7.65 13.45
N VAL A 61 15.96 -8.45 14.50
CA VAL A 61 16.58 -7.99 15.76
C VAL A 61 18.03 -7.59 15.53
N GLN A 62 18.79 -8.36 14.75
CA GLN A 62 20.20 -8.06 14.45
C GLN A 62 20.34 -6.79 13.60
N ALA A 63 19.35 -6.51 12.75
CA ALA A 63 19.36 -5.35 11.88
C ALA A 63 19.16 -4.01 12.61
N MET A 64 18.60 -4.01 13.83
CA MET A 64 18.25 -2.78 14.58
C MET A 64 19.45 -2.01 15.14
N LYS A 65 20.63 -2.61 15.17
CA LYS A 65 21.80 -1.99 15.77
C LYS A 65 22.14 -0.69 15.04
N ASP A 66 22.16 0.41 15.79
CA ASP A 66 22.46 1.77 15.33
C ASP A 66 21.51 2.29 14.22
N ALA A 67 20.30 1.71 14.13
CA ALA A 67 19.30 2.15 13.16
C ALA A 67 18.72 3.52 13.52
N ASP A 68 18.73 4.44 12.56
CA ASP A 68 18.08 5.76 12.68
C ASP A 68 16.60 5.71 12.25
N LEU A 69 16.31 4.86 11.24
CA LEU A 69 14.99 4.72 10.66
C LEU A 69 14.72 3.27 10.25
N VAL A 70 13.56 2.74 10.64
CA VAL A 70 13.09 1.41 10.24
C VAL A 70 11.85 1.54 9.38
N VAL A 71 11.83 0.89 8.21
CA VAL A 71 10.70 0.86 7.29
C VAL A 71 10.16 -0.57 7.16
N LEU A 72 8.91 -0.77 7.58
CA LEU A 72 8.20 -2.02 7.46
C LEU A 72 7.44 -2.09 6.12
N ALA A 73 8.09 -2.67 5.11
CA ALA A 73 7.56 -2.88 3.76
C ALA A 73 7.10 -4.34 3.53
N THR A 74 6.50 -4.95 4.56
CA THR A 74 5.94 -6.30 4.55
C THR A 74 4.41 -6.28 4.45
N PRO A 75 3.74 -7.43 4.18
CA PRO A 75 2.28 -7.52 4.28
C PRO A 75 1.75 -7.01 5.62
N VAL A 76 0.56 -6.40 5.61
CA VAL A 76 -0.07 -5.80 6.81
C VAL A 76 -0.15 -6.80 7.97
N SER A 77 -0.43 -8.08 7.67
CA SER A 77 -0.54 -9.15 8.66
C SER A 77 0.74 -9.44 9.43
N THR A 78 1.91 -9.08 8.90
CA THR A 78 3.21 -9.35 9.54
C THR A 78 3.76 -8.17 10.33
N ILE A 79 3.20 -6.97 10.19
CA ILE A 79 3.70 -5.76 10.85
C ILE A 79 3.68 -5.90 12.38
N GLY A 80 2.55 -6.30 12.97
CA GLY A 80 2.43 -6.51 14.42
C GLY A 80 3.48 -7.49 14.98
N PRO A 81 3.58 -8.72 14.45
CA PRO A 81 4.60 -9.67 14.87
C PRO A 81 6.03 -9.16 14.73
N ILE A 82 6.34 -8.39 13.67
CA ILE A 82 7.67 -7.79 13.49
C ILE A 82 7.92 -6.74 14.57
N LEU A 83 6.98 -5.83 14.80
CA LEU A 83 7.08 -4.80 15.86
C LEU A 83 7.29 -5.45 17.23
N SER A 84 6.55 -6.50 17.56
CA SER A 84 6.74 -7.23 18.83
C SER A 84 8.13 -7.85 18.95
N ALA A 85 8.70 -8.36 17.85
CA ALA A 85 10.02 -8.97 17.85
C ALA A 85 11.15 -7.94 18.06
N ILE A 86 10.99 -6.72 17.55
CA ILE A 86 12.01 -5.67 17.65
C ILE A 86 11.79 -4.71 18.83
N ALA A 87 10.63 -4.75 19.51
CA ALA A 87 10.22 -3.78 20.52
C ALA A 87 11.28 -3.50 21.59
N ASP A 88 11.99 -4.53 22.07
CA ASP A 88 13.00 -4.40 23.13
C ASP A 88 14.35 -3.87 22.64
N VAL A 89 14.61 -3.90 21.33
CA VAL A 89 15.92 -3.57 20.74
C VAL A 89 15.90 -2.33 19.85
N ILE A 90 14.74 -1.70 19.64
CA ILE A 90 14.65 -0.41 18.93
C ILE A 90 15.51 0.63 19.68
N PRO A 91 16.49 1.29 19.01
CA PRO A 91 17.25 2.38 19.59
C PRO A 91 16.34 3.55 20.00
N ALA A 92 16.67 4.24 21.10
CA ALA A 92 15.81 5.31 21.63
C ALA A 92 15.63 6.53 20.69
N HIS A 93 16.49 6.69 19.70
CA HIS A 93 16.41 7.75 18.69
C HIS A 93 15.79 7.28 17.37
N CYS A 94 15.51 5.98 17.24
CA CYS A 94 15.06 5.38 15.99
C CYS A 94 13.58 5.71 15.76
N VAL A 95 13.25 6.15 14.55
CA VAL A 95 11.86 6.24 14.10
C VAL A 95 11.49 4.97 13.34
N VAL A 96 10.27 4.48 13.51
CA VAL A 96 9.74 3.32 12.79
C VAL A 96 8.55 3.76 11.96
N THR A 97 8.49 3.35 10.71
CA THR A 97 7.36 3.59 9.80
C THR A 97 7.01 2.33 9.04
N ASP A 98 5.86 2.33 8.36
CA ASP A 98 5.40 1.22 7.54
C ASP A 98 4.96 1.68 6.14
N ALA A 99 4.64 0.70 5.30
CA ALA A 99 4.08 0.91 3.97
C ALA A 99 2.81 0.06 3.73
N GLY A 100 2.12 -0.35 4.79
CA GLY A 100 0.95 -1.22 4.73
C GLY A 100 -0.28 -0.52 4.14
N SER A 101 -1.14 -1.26 3.45
CA SER A 101 -2.29 -0.66 2.76
C SER A 101 -3.50 -0.33 3.65
N VAL A 102 -3.46 -0.68 4.93
CA VAL A 102 -4.50 -0.42 5.94
C VAL A 102 -3.82 0.17 7.17
N LYS A 103 -4.39 1.22 7.77
CA LYS A 103 -3.72 1.99 8.82
C LYS A 103 -4.32 1.78 10.19
N GLY A 104 -5.64 1.62 10.32
CA GLY A 104 -6.28 1.34 11.60
C GLY A 104 -5.75 0.07 12.25
N SER A 105 -5.74 -1.06 11.53
CA SER A 105 -5.22 -2.33 12.04
C SER A 105 -3.72 -2.29 12.36
N VAL A 106 -2.95 -1.53 11.58
CA VAL A 106 -1.50 -1.36 11.80
C VAL A 106 -1.24 -0.55 13.06
N ALA A 107 -1.97 0.56 13.26
CA ALA A 107 -1.87 1.36 14.46
C ALA A 107 -2.27 0.58 15.72
N THR A 108 -3.34 -0.24 15.66
CA THR A 108 -3.71 -1.13 16.76
C THR A 108 -2.59 -2.11 17.09
N ALA A 109 -2.05 -2.81 16.08
CA ALA A 109 -0.96 -3.77 16.28
C ALA A 109 0.31 -3.10 16.80
N ALA A 110 0.61 -1.88 16.36
CA ALA A 110 1.75 -1.11 16.85
C ALA A 110 1.58 -0.72 18.32
N ARG A 111 0.40 -0.30 18.74
CA ARG A 111 0.10 0.01 20.16
C ARG A 111 0.26 -1.22 21.05
N GLU A 112 -0.23 -2.37 20.61
CA GLU A 112 -0.09 -3.63 21.34
C GLU A 112 1.38 -4.08 21.43
N ALA A 113 2.16 -3.88 20.38
CA ALA A 113 3.55 -4.34 20.30
C ALA A 113 4.54 -3.40 21.02
N LEU A 114 4.36 -2.08 20.90
CA LEU A 114 5.34 -1.09 21.35
C LEU A 114 5.03 -0.52 22.74
N GLY A 115 3.77 -0.58 23.19
CA GLY A 115 3.35 -0.03 24.48
C GLY A 115 3.79 1.43 24.64
N ASP A 116 4.62 1.69 25.65
CA ASP A 116 5.12 3.03 25.97
C ASP A 116 6.07 3.62 24.90
N LYS A 117 6.52 2.82 23.92
CA LYS A 117 7.36 3.26 22.79
C LYS A 117 6.54 3.59 21.54
N ILE A 118 5.23 3.74 21.64
CA ILE A 118 4.36 3.99 20.46
C ILE A 118 4.68 5.31 19.75
N ASP A 119 5.25 6.28 20.47
CA ASP A 119 5.68 7.57 19.96
C ASP A 119 6.70 7.48 18.81
N CYS A 120 7.54 6.44 18.80
CA CYS A 120 8.51 6.22 17.72
C CYS A 120 7.88 5.71 16.41
N PHE A 121 6.62 5.28 16.40
CA PHE A 121 5.97 4.68 15.23
C PHE A 121 5.09 5.69 14.48
N VAL A 122 5.51 6.06 13.27
CA VAL A 122 4.80 6.98 12.36
C VAL A 122 4.23 6.17 11.19
N PRO A 123 2.92 5.87 11.16
CA PRO A 123 2.35 5.03 10.11
C PRO A 123 2.31 5.72 8.74
N GLY A 124 2.59 4.95 7.68
CA GLY A 124 2.69 5.44 6.30
C GLY A 124 2.09 4.48 5.28
N HIS A 125 1.63 5.03 4.15
CA HIS A 125 1.13 4.25 3.02
C HIS A 125 1.48 4.95 1.69
N PRO A 126 2.50 4.45 0.95
CA PRO A 126 2.70 4.88 -0.43
C PRO A 126 1.57 4.35 -1.30
N ILE A 127 0.81 5.24 -1.94
CA ILE A 127 -0.24 4.90 -2.92
C ILE A 127 0.43 4.70 -4.28
N ALA A 128 1.37 3.76 -4.32
CA ALA A 128 2.16 3.41 -5.48
C ALA A 128 2.36 1.89 -5.50
N GLY A 129 2.34 1.29 -6.68
CA GLY A 129 2.49 -0.15 -6.82
C GLY A 129 2.20 -0.62 -8.24
N THR A 130 2.65 -1.83 -8.52
CA THR A 130 2.35 -2.55 -9.77
C THR A 130 1.83 -3.93 -9.41
N GLU A 131 1.31 -4.66 -10.39
CA GLU A 131 0.97 -6.07 -10.24
C GLU A 131 2.21 -6.98 -10.02
N ASN A 132 3.42 -6.47 -10.25
CA ASN A 132 4.67 -7.22 -10.08
C ASN A 132 5.13 -7.25 -8.61
N SER A 133 5.95 -8.24 -8.27
CA SER A 133 6.45 -8.46 -6.90
C SER A 133 7.94 -8.78 -6.87
N GLY A 134 8.55 -8.62 -5.68
CA GLY A 134 9.95 -8.94 -5.44
C GLY A 134 10.93 -7.81 -5.78
N VAL A 135 12.17 -7.95 -5.31
CA VAL A 135 13.23 -6.93 -5.48
C VAL A 135 13.60 -6.70 -6.95
N ALA A 136 13.51 -7.71 -7.81
CA ALA A 136 13.78 -7.57 -9.24
C ALA A 136 12.79 -6.62 -9.94
N ALA A 137 11.57 -6.48 -9.40
CA ALA A 137 10.56 -5.57 -9.91
C ALA A 137 10.69 -4.14 -9.36
N SER A 138 11.64 -3.88 -8.45
CA SER A 138 11.84 -2.54 -7.88
C SER A 138 12.59 -1.60 -8.83
N TYR A 139 12.21 -0.32 -8.81
CA TYR A 139 12.81 0.73 -9.63
C TYR A 139 12.71 2.09 -8.92
N ALA A 140 13.59 3.03 -9.27
CA ALA A 140 13.73 4.28 -8.51
C ALA A 140 12.51 5.21 -8.66
N ASP A 141 11.89 5.29 -9.83
CA ASP A 141 10.85 6.30 -10.06
C ASP A 141 9.45 5.85 -9.60
N LEU A 142 9.33 4.76 -8.82
CA LEU A 142 8.04 4.18 -8.41
C LEU A 142 7.13 5.20 -7.69
N PHE A 143 7.71 6.11 -6.91
CA PHE A 143 6.96 7.04 -6.06
C PHE A 143 6.80 8.42 -6.66
N VAL A 144 7.44 8.71 -7.81
CA VAL A 144 7.37 10.02 -8.47
C VAL A 144 5.92 10.34 -8.82
N ASP A 145 5.47 11.53 -8.41
CA ASP A 145 4.10 12.04 -8.59
C ASP A 145 2.99 11.19 -7.93
N HIS A 146 3.35 10.16 -7.16
CA HIS A 146 2.40 9.38 -6.38
C HIS A 146 2.20 10.00 -5.00
N ARG A 147 1.01 9.76 -4.43
CA ARG A 147 0.72 10.19 -3.06
C ARG A 147 1.32 9.21 -2.06
N VAL A 148 1.90 9.73 -1.00
CA VAL A 148 2.14 8.97 0.24
C VAL A 148 1.24 9.56 1.31
N ILE A 149 0.48 8.71 1.98
CA ILE A 149 -0.37 9.13 3.09
C ILE A 149 0.34 8.77 4.38
N LEU A 150 0.60 9.77 5.21
CA LEU A 150 0.95 9.58 6.60
C LEU A 150 -0.31 9.68 7.46
N THR A 151 -0.40 8.83 8.47
CA THR A 151 -1.47 8.91 9.48
C THR A 151 -0.85 9.05 10.86
N PRO A 152 -0.28 10.23 11.19
CA PRO A 152 0.38 10.43 12.48
C PRO A 152 -0.53 10.09 13.65
N LEU A 153 0.04 9.43 14.65
CA LEU A 153 -0.61 9.17 15.92
C LEU A 153 -0.51 10.40 16.83
N PRO A 154 -1.44 10.57 17.79
CA PRO A 154 -1.37 11.66 18.78
C PRO A 154 -0.06 11.72 19.56
N GLU A 155 0.64 10.59 19.71
CA GLU A 155 1.89 10.45 20.45
C GLU A 155 3.13 10.86 19.65
N ASN A 156 3.05 10.96 18.32
CA ASN A 156 4.22 11.24 17.51
C ASN A 156 4.68 12.70 17.66
N ALA A 157 5.99 12.89 17.85
CA ALA A 157 6.58 14.21 17.76
C ALA A 157 6.57 14.71 16.31
N GLU A 158 6.39 16.03 16.10
CA GLU A 158 6.40 16.62 14.77
C GLU A 158 7.73 16.39 14.04
N THR A 159 8.85 16.30 14.77
CA THR A 159 10.16 15.96 14.22
C THR A 159 10.19 14.60 13.54
N ASP A 160 9.53 13.60 14.12
CA ASP A 160 9.55 12.22 13.62
C ASP A 160 8.63 12.09 12.42
N ILE A 161 7.48 12.79 12.45
CA ILE A 161 6.58 12.92 11.30
C ILE A 161 7.32 13.58 10.14
N GLN A 162 8.07 14.63 10.41
CA GLN A 162 8.79 15.39 9.39
C GLN A 162 9.99 14.62 8.81
N LEU A 163 10.64 13.77 9.61
CA LEU A 163 11.66 12.82 9.15
C LEU A 163 11.07 11.85 8.10
N VAL A 164 9.97 11.19 8.42
CA VAL A 164 9.30 10.24 7.52
C VAL A 164 8.73 10.95 6.29
N GLN A 165 8.16 12.14 6.45
CA GLN A 165 7.71 12.96 5.34
C GLN A 165 8.86 13.31 4.39
N THR A 166 9.99 13.79 4.92
CA THR A 166 11.17 14.16 4.11
C THR A 166 11.72 12.96 3.35
N MET A 167 11.77 11.78 3.98
CA MET A 167 12.19 10.54 3.31
C MET A 167 11.33 10.27 2.07
N TRP A 168 10.00 10.38 2.17
CA TRP A 168 9.10 10.16 1.05
C TRP A 168 9.17 11.27 -0.01
N GLU A 169 9.33 12.54 0.40
CA GLU A 169 9.48 13.67 -0.52
C GLU A 169 10.78 13.60 -1.34
N VAL A 170 11.89 13.15 -0.73
CA VAL A 170 13.14 12.84 -1.45
C VAL A 170 12.91 11.79 -2.54
N CYS A 171 11.95 10.89 -2.35
CA CYS A 171 11.58 9.88 -3.35
C CYS A 171 10.68 10.42 -4.47
N GLY A 172 10.40 11.73 -4.50
CA GLY A 172 9.50 12.35 -5.47
C GLY A 172 8.01 12.17 -5.15
N ALA A 173 7.68 11.67 -3.97
CA ALA A 173 6.29 11.48 -3.57
C ALA A 173 5.66 12.78 -3.05
N ARG A 174 4.36 12.94 -3.27
CA ARG A 174 3.56 13.98 -2.63
C ARG A 174 3.00 13.45 -1.31
N VAL A 175 3.53 13.94 -0.19
CA VAL A 175 3.07 13.52 1.13
C VAL A 175 1.80 14.28 1.52
N VAL A 176 0.81 13.57 2.04
CA VAL A 176 -0.39 14.13 2.67
C VAL A 176 -0.60 13.48 4.03
N ARG A 177 -1.24 14.20 4.95
CA ARG A 177 -1.58 13.69 6.29
C ARG A 177 -3.09 13.57 6.42
N MET A 178 -3.58 12.49 7.03
CA MET A 178 -5.00 12.34 7.38
C MET A 178 -5.16 11.43 8.61
N SER A 179 -6.39 11.33 9.13
CA SER A 179 -6.70 10.42 10.23
C SER A 179 -6.65 8.94 9.79
N LEU A 180 -6.53 8.02 10.75
CA LEU A 180 -6.59 6.58 10.48
C LEU A 180 -7.95 6.19 9.87
N GLU A 181 -9.01 6.78 10.40
CA GLU A 181 -10.40 6.54 10.00
C GLU A 181 -10.65 7.02 8.57
N ASP A 182 -10.23 8.25 8.24
CA ASP A 182 -10.41 8.80 6.90
C ASP A 182 -9.60 8.01 5.86
N HIS A 183 -8.38 7.58 6.23
CA HIS A 183 -7.56 6.73 5.37
C HIS A 183 -8.28 5.40 5.06
N ASP A 184 -8.67 4.65 6.08
CA ASP A 184 -9.24 3.31 5.87
C ASP A 184 -10.60 3.37 5.17
N ALA A 185 -11.43 4.38 5.45
CA ALA A 185 -12.68 4.62 4.74
C ALA A 185 -12.45 4.98 3.26
N MET A 186 -11.52 5.91 2.99
CA MET A 186 -11.18 6.35 1.64
C MET A 186 -10.63 5.18 0.81
N LEU A 187 -9.64 4.45 1.33
CA LEU A 187 -9.03 3.32 0.62
C LEU A 187 -9.98 2.12 0.54
N GLY A 188 -10.83 1.93 1.55
CA GLY A 188 -11.95 0.98 1.53
C GLY A 188 -12.83 1.17 0.30
N ALA A 189 -13.27 2.41 0.05
CA ALA A 189 -14.15 2.73 -1.07
C ALA A 189 -13.43 2.81 -2.43
N THR A 190 -12.21 3.36 -2.48
CA THR A 190 -11.53 3.71 -3.73
C THR A 190 -10.53 2.66 -4.22
N SER A 191 -10.11 1.73 -3.36
CA SER A 191 -9.13 0.70 -3.69
C SER A 191 -9.62 -0.70 -3.32
N HIS A 192 -9.99 -0.94 -2.05
CA HIS A 192 -10.24 -2.28 -1.56
C HIS A 192 -11.52 -2.90 -2.10
N LEU A 193 -12.63 -2.16 -2.09
CA LEU A 193 -13.90 -2.61 -2.65
C LEU A 193 -13.79 -2.90 -4.16
N PRO A 194 -13.23 -2.00 -5.01
CA PRO A 194 -12.99 -2.32 -6.43
C PRO A 194 -12.23 -3.62 -6.67
N HIS A 195 -11.16 -3.88 -5.91
CA HIS A 195 -10.40 -5.13 -6.04
C HIS A 195 -11.24 -6.34 -5.64
N LEU A 196 -11.94 -6.27 -4.50
CA LEU A 196 -12.79 -7.35 -4.03
C LEU A 196 -13.91 -7.69 -5.04
N LEU A 197 -14.55 -6.68 -5.62
CA LEU A 197 -15.56 -6.87 -6.66
C LEU A 197 -14.98 -7.48 -7.94
N ALA A 198 -13.76 -7.11 -8.32
CA ALA A 198 -13.08 -7.71 -9.46
C ALA A 198 -12.74 -9.18 -9.23
N TYR A 199 -12.23 -9.54 -8.04
CA TYR A 199 -12.03 -10.94 -7.65
C TYR A 199 -13.34 -11.72 -7.66
N ALA A 200 -14.39 -11.20 -7.04
CA ALA A 200 -15.69 -11.85 -6.97
C ALA A 200 -16.30 -12.08 -8.37
N LEU A 201 -16.17 -11.10 -9.28
CA LEU A 201 -16.67 -11.24 -10.65
C LEU A 201 -15.93 -12.33 -11.43
N VAL A 202 -14.59 -12.35 -11.35
CA VAL A 202 -13.79 -13.35 -12.07
C VAL A 202 -14.05 -14.74 -11.52
N ASP A 203 -14.10 -14.89 -10.19
CA ASP A 203 -14.43 -16.14 -9.53
C ASP A 203 -15.83 -16.64 -9.93
N PHE A 204 -16.85 -15.77 -9.87
CA PHE A 204 -18.21 -16.10 -10.30
C PHE A 204 -18.28 -16.58 -11.75
N LEU A 205 -17.60 -15.90 -12.67
CA LEU A 205 -17.57 -16.28 -14.10
C LEU A 205 -16.81 -17.59 -14.34
N SER A 206 -15.78 -17.87 -13.55
CA SER A 206 -15.03 -19.13 -13.66
C SER A 206 -15.84 -20.37 -13.30
N GLN A 207 -16.92 -20.19 -12.53
CA GLN A 207 -17.80 -21.27 -12.07
C GLN A 207 -19.01 -21.49 -12.99
N GLN A 208 -19.11 -20.78 -14.13
CA GLN A 208 -20.19 -20.94 -15.09
C GLN A 208 -19.92 -22.10 -16.07
N ASP A 209 -20.97 -22.80 -16.50
CA ASP A 209 -20.89 -23.95 -17.42
C ASP A 209 -20.12 -23.65 -18.72
N ARG A 210 -20.15 -22.40 -19.20
CA ARG A 210 -19.50 -21.94 -20.44
C ARG A 210 -18.29 -21.02 -20.19
N HIS A 211 -17.62 -21.13 -19.04
CA HIS A 211 -16.53 -20.23 -18.66
C HIS A 211 -15.42 -20.12 -19.74
N GLU A 212 -15.02 -21.23 -20.38
CA GLU A 212 -14.00 -21.19 -21.44
C GLU A 212 -14.40 -20.28 -22.61
N GLU A 213 -15.65 -20.39 -23.07
CA GLU A 213 -16.18 -19.53 -24.13
C GLU A 213 -16.34 -18.09 -23.65
N ILE A 214 -16.80 -17.88 -22.41
CA ILE A 214 -16.91 -16.55 -21.80
C ILE A 214 -15.55 -15.86 -21.81
N PHE A 215 -14.49 -16.52 -21.33
CA PHE A 215 -13.15 -15.95 -21.26
C PHE A 215 -12.49 -15.77 -22.63
N THR A 216 -12.71 -16.70 -23.57
CA THR A 216 -12.17 -16.63 -24.93
C THR A 216 -12.78 -15.46 -25.72
N ASN A 217 -14.04 -15.14 -25.47
CA ASN A 217 -14.75 -14.03 -26.13
C ASN A 217 -14.70 -12.71 -25.35
N THR A 218 -13.75 -12.56 -24.41
CA THR A 218 -13.59 -11.30 -23.67
C THR A 218 -13.04 -10.18 -24.55
N ALA A 219 -13.72 -9.03 -24.51
CA ALA A 219 -13.22 -7.80 -25.12
C ALA A 219 -12.21 -7.08 -24.22
N GLY A 220 -11.50 -6.09 -24.76
CA GLY A 220 -10.49 -5.31 -24.03
C GLY A 220 -10.98 -4.67 -22.73
N GLY A 221 -12.26 -4.33 -22.63
CA GLY A 221 -12.87 -3.77 -21.41
C GLY A 221 -12.85 -4.73 -20.21
N PHE A 222 -13.04 -6.03 -20.44
CA PHE A 222 -12.97 -7.02 -19.38
C PHE A 222 -11.53 -7.16 -18.88
N LYS A 223 -10.55 -7.30 -19.78
CA LYS A 223 -9.12 -7.37 -19.43
C LYS A 223 -8.65 -6.14 -18.65
N ALA A 224 -9.13 -4.95 -19.02
CA ALA A 224 -8.81 -3.72 -18.29
C ALA A 224 -9.38 -3.72 -16.86
N PHE A 225 -10.63 -4.19 -16.69
CA PHE A 225 -11.27 -4.30 -15.39
C PHE A 225 -10.61 -5.36 -14.50
N THR A 226 -10.24 -6.51 -15.07
CA THR A 226 -9.65 -7.64 -14.34
C THR A 226 -8.14 -7.56 -14.22
N ARG A 227 -7.47 -6.53 -14.76
CA ARG A 227 -6.01 -6.35 -14.60
C ARG A 227 -5.61 -6.40 -13.13
N ILE A 228 -6.41 -5.81 -12.26
CA ILE A 228 -6.14 -5.73 -10.83
C ILE A 228 -6.21 -7.09 -10.10
N VAL A 229 -6.88 -8.09 -10.70
CA VAL A 229 -6.97 -9.48 -10.21
C VAL A 229 -5.64 -10.22 -10.37
N ALA A 230 -4.72 -9.74 -11.22
CA ALA A 230 -3.37 -10.30 -11.34
C ALA A 230 -2.47 -10.03 -10.12
N SER A 231 -2.90 -9.15 -9.21
CA SER A 231 -2.19 -8.85 -7.97
C SER A 231 -2.12 -10.06 -7.04
N SER A 232 -1.21 -10.05 -6.06
CA SER A 232 -1.07 -11.14 -5.07
C SER A 232 -2.36 -11.43 -4.28
N PRO A 233 -2.91 -12.66 -4.34
CA PRO A 233 -4.09 -13.04 -3.55
C PRO A 233 -3.85 -13.00 -2.04
N VAL A 234 -2.62 -13.31 -1.60
CA VAL A 234 -2.25 -13.29 -0.17
C VAL A 234 -2.30 -11.87 0.37
N MET A 235 -1.78 -10.90 -0.39
CA MET A 235 -1.82 -9.48 -0.02
C MET A 235 -3.26 -8.99 0.07
N TRP A 236 -4.09 -9.27 -0.94
CA TRP A 236 -5.48 -8.81 -0.97
C TRP A 236 -6.36 -9.48 0.09
N ARG A 237 -6.12 -10.75 0.43
CA ARG A 237 -6.73 -11.39 1.61
C ARG A 237 -6.45 -10.58 2.87
N ASP A 238 -5.18 -10.24 3.12
CA ASP A 238 -4.79 -9.53 4.33
C ASP A 238 -5.40 -8.11 4.38
N ILE A 239 -5.41 -7.40 3.25
CA ILE A 239 -6.05 -6.08 3.13
C ILE A 239 -7.54 -6.16 3.43
N CYS A 240 -8.25 -7.12 2.82
CA CYS A 240 -9.68 -7.27 3.01
C CYS A 240 -10.04 -7.63 4.46
N LEU A 241 -9.25 -8.50 5.10
CA LEU A 241 -9.48 -8.88 6.49
C LEU A 241 -9.16 -7.72 7.45
N ALA A 242 -8.07 -6.99 7.21
CA ALA A 242 -7.64 -5.85 8.01
C ALA A 242 -8.65 -4.70 7.94
N ASN A 243 -9.22 -4.43 6.75
CA ASN A 243 -10.18 -3.35 6.53
C ASN A 243 -11.64 -3.85 6.41
N ARG A 244 -11.97 -4.97 7.05
CA ARG A 244 -13.31 -5.60 6.95
C ARG A 244 -14.44 -4.71 7.46
N HIS A 245 -14.16 -3.83 8.41
CA HIS A 245 -15.15 -2.98 9.06
C HIS A 245 -15.68 -1.90 8.10
N GLU A 246 -14.84 -1.38 7.20
CA GLU A 246 -15.26 -0.50 6.10
C GLU A 246 -15.87 -1.29 4.94
N LEU A 247 -15.30 -2.46 4.61
CA LEU A 247 -15.74 -3.24 3.45
C LEU A 247 -17.14 -3.83 3.58
N ILE A 248 -17.53 -4.32 4.76
CA ILE A 248 -18.86 -4.93 4.98
C ILE A 248 -20.01 -3.95 4.66
N PRO A 249 -20.06 -2.72 5.22
CA PRO A 249 -21.08 -1.75 4.87
C PRO A 249 -21.07 -1.37 3.38
N LEU A 250 -19.88 -1.21 2.78
CA LEU A 250 -19.72 -0.91 1.36
C LEU A 250 -20.27 -2.03 0.46
N LEU A 251 -20.00 -3.29 0.80
CA LEU A 251 -20.55 -4.45 0.09
C LEU A 251 -22.07 -4.48 0.17
N LYS A 252 -22.63 -4.25 1.35
CA LYS A 252 -24.09 -4.17 1.54
C LYS A 252 -24.72 -3.08 0.66
N SER A 253 -24.09 -1.91 0.57
CA SER A 253 -24.55 -0.84 -0.34
C SER A 253 -24.43 -1.24 -1.81
N MET A 254 -23.39 -1.98 -2.19
CA MET A 254 -23.23 -2.49 -3.55
C MET A 254 -24.28 -3.55 -3.90
N GLU A 255 -24.61 -4.46 -2.99
CA GLU A 255 -25.68 -5.44 -3.15
C GLU A 255 -27.03 -4.77 -3.40
N GLN A 256 -27.34 -3.71 -2.65
CA GLN A 256 -28.55 -2.90 -2.85
C GLN A 256 -28.55 -2.23 -4.22
N GLN A 257 -27.41 -1.68 -4.66
CA GLN A 257 -27.25 -1.07 -5.98
C GLN A 257 -27.49 -2.09 -7.10
N LEU A 258 -26.92 -3.30 -6.99
CA LEU A 258 -27.12 -4.39 -7.96
C LEU A 258 -28.57 -4.89 -7.97
N ALA A 259 -29.22 -4.99 -6.80
CA ALA A 259 -30.64 -5.32 -6.71
C ALA A 259 -31.49 -4.27 -7.44
N GLY A 260 -31.17 -2.98 -7.32
CA GLY A 260 -31.82 -1.91 -8.08
C GLY A 260 -31.69 -2.09 -9.59
N TYR A 261 -30.48 -2.34 -10.10
CA TYR A 261 -30.27 -2.63 -11.53
C TYR A 261 -31.05 -3.86 -12.00
N ARG A 262 -31.13 -4.91 -11.18
CA ARG A 262 -31.93 -6.10 -11.50
C ARG A 262 -33.41 -5.77 -11.70
N GLU A 263 -34.00 -4.94 -10.84
CA GLU A 263 -35.41 -4.54 -10.98
C GLU A 263 -35.64 -3.65 -12.21
N LEU A 264 -34.72 -2.72 -12.52
CA LEU A 264 -34.80 -1.93 -13.75
C LEU A 264 -34.80 -2.82 -15.00
N LEU A 265 -33.94 -3.84 -15.04
CA LEU A 265 -33.87 -4.80 -16.14
C LEU A 265 -35.14 -5.66 -16.26
N LYS A 266 -35.68 -6.16 -15.14
CA LYS A 266 -36.94 -6.92 -15.12
C LYS A 266 -38.11 -6.12 -15.68
N ASN A 267 -38.15 -4.82 -15.39
CA ASN A 267 -39.21 -3.91 -15.84
C ASN A 267 -38.96 -3.31 -17.23
N ALA A 268 -37.83 -3.63 -17.87
CA ALA A 268 -37.36 -3.00 -19.11
C ALA A 268 -37.35 -1.46 -19.04
N ASP A 269 -37.03 -0.89 -17.87
CA ASP A 269 -37.03 0.55 -17.61
C ASP A 269 -35.74 1.21 -18.13
N GLY A 270 -35.73 1.46 -19.44
CA GLY A 270 -34.59 2.05 -20.13
C GLY A 270 -34.27 3.48 -19.70
N GLU A 271 -35.27 4.26 -19.31
CA GLU A 271 -35.07 5.66 -18.91
C GLU A 271 -34.32 5.75 -17.57
N GLN A 272 -34.78 5.03 -16.55
CA GLN A 272 -34.10 5.02 -15.25
C GLN A 272 -32.70 4.39 -15.35
N LEU A 273 -32.53 3.39 -16.21
CA LEU A 273 -31.23 2.78 -16.47
C LEU A 273 -30.26 3.80 -17.08
N GLN A 274 -30.70 4.57 -18.09
CA GLN A 274 -29.90 5.63 -18.69
C GLN A 274 -29.52 6.72 -17.68
N GLN A 275 -30.45 7.13 -16.83
CA GLN A 275 -30.17 8.11 -15.78
C GLN A 275 -29.12 7.59 -14.79
N ALA A 276 -29.17 6.31 -14.42
CA ALA A 276 -28.15 5.69 -13.56
C ALA A 276 -26.76 5.73 -14.21
N PHE A 277 -26.65 5.38 -15.49
CA PHE A 277 -25.40 5.44 -16.24
C PHE A 277 -24.86 6.87 -16.40
N GLN A 278 -25.74 7.85 -16.61
CA GLN A 278 -25.34 9.26 -16.67
C GLN A 278 -24.76 9.77 -15.35
N ARG A 279 -25.35 9.37 -14.21
CA ARG A 279 -24.79 9.69 -12.88
C ARG A 279 -23.39 9.13 -12.71
N ALA A 280 -23.20 7.85 -13.06
CA ALA A 280 -21.89 7.19 -13.00
C ALA A 280 -20.86 7.87 -13.93
N LYS A 281 -21.25 8.19 -15.17
CA LYS A 281 -20.39 8.90 -16.12
C LYS A 281 -19.98 10.28 -15.57
N LYS A 282 -20.93 11.07 -15.06
CA LYS A 282 -20.65 12.39 -14.49
C LYS A 282 -19.70 12.32 -13.29
N ALA A 283 -19.80 11.28 -12.47
CA ALA A 283 -18.87 11.06 -11.37
C ALA A 283 -17.46 10.73 -11.88
N ARG A 284 -17.34 9.85 -12.88
CA ARG A 284 -16.06 9.49 -13.51
C ARG A 284 -15.39 10.69 -14.20
N ASP A 285 -16.15 11.47 -14.95
CA ASP A 285 -15.61 12.62 -15.71
C ASP A 285 -15.06 13.73 -14.80
N LYS A 286 -15.39 13.70 -13.50
CA LYS A 286 -14.87 14.63 -12.48
C LYS A 286 -13.62 14.12 -11.78
N LEU A 287 -13.18 12.88 -12.04
CA LEU A 287 -11.94 12.38 -11.45
C LEU A 287 -10.77 13.25 -11.95
N PRO A 288 -9.86 13.64 -11.04
CA PRO A 288 -8.68 14.40 -11.45
C PRO A 288 -7.86 13.58 -12.45
N ASP A 289 -7.30 14.25 -13.45
CA ASP A 289 -6.42 13.62 -14.43
C ASP A 289 -5.14 13.18 -13.72
N VAL A 290 -4.96 11.87 -13.53
CA VAL A 290 -3.82 11.28 -12.81
C VAL A 290 -2.49 11.62 -13.49
N THR A 291 -2.53 12.03 -14.76
CA THR A 291 -1.35 12.44 -15.54
C THR A 291 -1.14 13.96 -15.61
N LYS A 292 -2.05 14.77 -15.08
CA LYS A 292 -1.98 16.25 -15.09
C LYS A 292 -2.18 16.88 -13.70
N VAL A 293 -1.83 16.21 -12.62
CA VAL A 293 -1.67 16.88 -11.31
C VAL A 293 -0.28 17.54 -11.20
N GLY A 294 0.25 18.02 -12.32
CA GLY A 294 1.44 18.82 -12.46
C GLY A 294 1.06 20.11 -13.16
N ASN A 295 1.30 21.23 -12.47
CA ASN A 295 0.99 22.60 -12.85
C ASN A 295 -0.48 22.98 -12.77
N ASP A 296 -0.95 23.34 -11.58
CA ASP A 296 -1.79 24.52 -11.40
C ASP A 296 -1.57 25.04 -9.96
N GLU A 297 -0.92 26.21 -9.91
CA GLU A 297 -0.57 27.13 -8.80
C GLU A 297 0.41 26.67 -7.70
#